data_AF-A0A7D7PXZ2-F1
#
_entry.id   AF-A0A7D7PXZ2-F1
#
_cell.length_a   1.000
_cell.length_b   1.000
_cell.length_c   1.000
_cell.angle_alpha   90.00
_cell.angle_beta   90.00
_cell.angle_gamma   90.00
#
_symmetry.space_group_name_H-M   'P 1'
#
loop_
_entity.id
_entity.type
_entity.pdbx_description
1 polymer ?
#
loop_
_entity_poly.entity_id
_entity_poly.type
_entity_poly.pdbx_seq_one_letter_code
_entity_poly.pdbx_strand_id
1 'polypeptide(L)'
;MRLHTVRMFNEYGCPWPFWGDGCLLEQDDFPLPPELTGDVLAWTREFDLHFDYDTGWPSREQRDAHRREGVRLAARVQEAVVPGVTIGFQYWETQVGGQDLPR
;
A
#
# COMPACT_ATOMS: atom_id res chain seq x y z
N MET A 1 25.77 -7.73 0.88
CA MET A 1 24.49 -7.50 0.17
C MET A 1 24.06 -6.08 0.46
N ARG A 2 23.71 -5.27 -0.54
CA ARG A 2 22.96 -4.02 -0.30
C ARG A 2 21.51 -4.41 -0.05
N LEU A 3 20.91 -3.82 0.98
CA LEU A 3 19.47 -3.92 1.21
C LEU A 3 18.78 -3.07 0.14
N HIS A 4 17.83 -3.67 -0.58
CA HIS A 4 16.95 -2.96 -1.50
C HIS A 4 15.63 -2.68 -0.80
N THR A 5 15.24 -1.41 -0.69
CA THR A 5 13.98 -1.03 -0.07
C THR A 5 12.91 -0.90 -1.14
N VAL A 6 11.84 -1.67 -1.01
CA VAL A 6 10.61 -1.50 -1.79
C VAL A 6 9.61 -0.79 -0.91
N ARG A 7 9.08 0.33 -1.40
CA ARG A 7 8.05 1.11 -0.70
C ARG A 7 6.69 0.57 -1.09
N MET A 8 5.81 0.40 -0.10
CA MET A 8 4.43 -0.01 -0.30
C MET A 8 3.49 1.13 0.08
N PHE A 9 2.77 1.69 -0.91
CA PHE A 9 1.76 2.73 -0.71
C PHE A 9 0.82 2.84 -1.93
N ASN A 10 -0.41 3.29 -1.70
CA ASN A 10 -1.35 3.50 -2.80
C ASN A 10 -1.00 4.75 -3.60
N GLU A 11 -1.33 4.71 -4.89
CA GLU A 11 -1.32 5.84 -5.79
C GLU A 11 -2.53 5.71 -6.71
N TYR A 12 -3.12 6.82 -7.11
CA TYR A 12 -4.35 6.81 -7.91
C TYR A 12 -4.15 6.08 -9.23
N GLY A 13 -5.06 5.15 -9.51
CA GLY A 13 -5.01 4.35 -10.75
C GLY A 13 -3.83 3.38 -10.81
N CYS A 14 -3.16 3.14 -9.68
CA CYS A 14 -2.03 2.22 -9.56
C CYS A 14 -2.44 0.99 -8.73
N PRO A 15 -2.92 -0.10 -9.38
CA PRO A 15 -3.40 -1.27 -8.66
C PRO A 15 -2.29 -2.05 -7.96
N TRP A 16 -1.03 -1.88 -8.39
CA TRP A 16 0.14 -2.55 -7.81
C TRP A 16 0.97 -1.58 -6.97
N PRO A 17 0.91 -1.61 -5.62
CA PRO A 17 1.37 -0.51 -4.79
C PRO A 17 2.86 -0.60 -4.41
N PHE A 18 3.72 -1.19 -5.27
CA PHE A 18 5.13 -1.43 -4.94
C PHE A 18 6.08 -0.57 -5.76
N TRP A 19 6.94 0.18 -5.07
CA TRP A 19 7.80 1.19 -5.66
C TRP A 19 9.26 0.92 -5.31
N GLY A 20 10.09 0.79 -6.34
CA GLY A 20 11.54 0.71 -6.19
C GLY A 20 12.17 2.10 -6.05
N ASP A 21 13.43 2.19 -6.47
CA ASP A 21 14.23 3.43 -6.48
C ASP A 21 13.72 4.40 -7.56
N GLY A 22 12.58 5.05 -7.27
CA GLY A 22 12.01 6.15 -8.07
C GLY A 22 10.93 5.74 -9.06
N CYS A 23 10.69 4.45 -9.29
CA CYS A 23 9.67 3.96 -10.22
C CYS A 23 8.73 2.93 -9.58
N LEU A 24 7.54 2.82 -10.17
CA LEU A 24 6.61 1.73 -9.95
C LEU A 24 7.25 0.42 -10.43
N LEU A 25 7.14 -0.64 -9.64
CA LEU A 25 7.55 -1.98 -10.06
C LEU A 25 6.45 -2.62 -10.89
N GLU A 26 6.83 -3.38 -11.92
CA GLU A 26 5.89 -4.23 -12.63
C GLU A 26 5.57 -5.48 -11.79
N GLN A 27 4.35 -6.00 -11.93
CA GLN A 27 3.94 -7.20 -11.19
C GLN A 27 4.80 -8.43 -11.55
N ASP A 28 5.25 -8.52 -12.80
CA ASP A 28 6.13 -9.60 -13.27
C ASP A 28 7.55 -9.48 -12.70
N ASP A 29 8.01 -8.26 -12.40
CA ASP A 29 9.33 -7.98 -11.79
C ASP A 29 9.31 -8.11 -10.26
N PHE A 30 8.13 -8.01 -9.65
CA PHE A 30 7.92 -8.18 -8.21
C PHE A 30 6.74 -9.12 -7.94
N PRO A 31 6.84 -10.41 -8.28
CA PRO A 31 5.72 -11.33 -8.15
C PRO A 31 5.48 -11.70 -6.68
N LEU A 32 4.22 -11.80 -6.29
CA LEU A 32 3.77 -12.32 -5.00
C LEU A 32 3.01 -13.64 -5.17
N PRO A 33 2.88 -14.45 -4.11
CA PRO A 33 1.95 -15.58 -4.12
C PRO A 33 0.54 -15.14 -4.57
N PRO A 34 -0.21 -15.96 -5.34
CA PRO A 34 -1.48 -15.54 -5.93
C PRO A 34 -2.51 -15.02 -4.93
N GLU A 35 -2.61 -15.65 -3.75
CA GLU A 35 -3.50 -15.21 -2.68
C GLU A 35 -3.13 -13.79 -2.19
N LEU A 36 -1.84 -13.56 -1.89
CA LEU A 36 -1.36 -12.27 -1.43
C LEU A 36 -1.49 -11.19 -2.51
N THR A 37 -1.30 -11.56 -3.78
CA THR A 37 -1.59 -10.69 -4.92
C THR A 37 -3.05 -10.24 -4.90
N GLY A 38 -3.98 -11.19 -4.73
CA GLY A 38 -5.40 -10.89 -4.64
C GLY A 38 -5.74 -9.94 -3.49
N ASP A 39 -5.16 -10.17 -2.31
CA ASP A 39 -5.38 -9.32 -1.14
C ASP A 39 -4.83 -7.90 -1.35
N VAL A 40 -3.64 -7.76 -1.94
CA VAL A 40 -3.05 -6.46 -2.26
C VAL A 40 -3.90 -5.70 -3.29
N LEU A 41 -4.35 -6.37 -4.36
CA LEU A 41 -5.23 -5.77 -5.36
C LEU A 41 -6.59 -5.36 -4.78
N ALA A 42 -7.13 -6.14 -3.83
CA ALA A 42 -8.36 -5.78 -3.14
C ALA A 42 -8.16 -4.53 -2.26
N TRP A 43 -7.03 -4.43 -1.56
CA TRP A 43 -6.67 -3.27 -0.76
C TRP A 43 -6.49 -2.00 -1.60
N THR A 44 -5.77 -2.06 -2.74
CA THR A 44 -5.63 -0.87 -3.62
C THR A 44 -6.96 -0.47 -4.24
N ARG A 45 -7.83 -1.43 -4.57
CA ARG A 45 -9.18 -1.15 -5.07
C ARG A 45 -10.06 -0.46 -4.03
N GLU A 46 -9.99 -0.83 -2.76
CA GLU A 46 -10.72 -0.12 -1.69
C GLU A 46 -10.28 1.33 -1.57
N PHE A 47 -8.98 1.61 -1.73
CA PHE A 47 -8.46 2.97 -1.82
C PHE A 47 -9.09 3.73 -3.00
N ASP A 48 -9.00 3.20 -4.22
CA ASP A 48 -9.54 3.85 -5.42
C ASP A 48 -11.06 4.09 -5.36
N LEU A 49 -11.80 3.25 -4.63
CA LEU A 49 -13.26 3.38 -4.48
C LEU A 49 -13.69 4.42 -3.44
N HIS A 50 -12.85 4.69 -2.44
CA HIS A 50 -13.29 5.40 -1.24
C HIS A 50 -12.44 6.59 -0.84
N PHE A 51 -11.16 6.63 -1.21
CA PHE A 51 -10.32 7.78 -0.91
C PHE A 51 -10.43 8.81 -2.02
N ASP A 52 -10.86 10.01 -1.67
CA ASP A 52 -10.96 11.14 -2.57
C ASP A 52 -9.82 12.13 -2.32
N TYR A 53 -9.29 12.73 -3.38
CA TYR A 53 -8.14 13.65 -3.26
C TYR A 53 -8.48 14.91 -2.47
N ASP A 54 -9.68 15.46 -2.64
CA ASP A 54 -10.09 16.72 -2.01
C ASP A 54 -10.63 16.51 -0.60
N THR A 55 -11.31 15.38 -0.35
CA THR A 55 -12.05 15.13 0.90
C THR A 55 -11.49 13.98 1.73
N GLY A 56 -10.61 13.15 1.19
CA GLY A 56 -9.96 12.04 1.89
C GLY A 56 -10.90 10.86 2.11
N TRP A 57 -10.72 10.16 3.23
CA TRP A 57 -11.61 9.05 3.59
C TRP A 57 -13.00 9.55 4.05
N PRO A 58 -14.07 8.80 3.74
CA PRO A 58 -15.43 9.06 4.22
C PRO A 58 -15.57 9.04 5.76
N SER A 59 -14.72 8.29 6.45
CA SER A 59 -14.74 8.22 7.92
C SER A 59 -13.37 7.86 8.51
N ARG A 60 -13.17 8.22 9.79
CA ARG A 60 -12.00 7.80 10.57
C ARG A 60 -11.90 6.28 10.69
N GLU A 61 -13.04 5.61 10.79
CA GLU A 61 -13.11 4.16 10.91
C GLU A 61 -12.59 3.47 9.65
N GLN A 62 -13.04 3.91 8.46
CA GLN A 62 -12.56 3.36 7.18
C GLN A 62 -11.08 3.66 6.97
N ARG A 63 -10.65 4.90 7.23
CA ARG A 63 -9.22 5.26 7.26
C ARG A 63 -8.40 4.29 8.12
N ASP A 64 -8.84 4.07 9.36
CA ASP A 64 -8.10 3.26 10.33
C ASP A 64 -8.12 1.78 9.96
N ALA A 65 -9.23 1.28 9.42
CA ALA A 65 -9.33 -0.08 8.91
C ALA A 65 -8.40 -0.30 7.72
N HIS A 66 -8.42 0.60 6.75
CA HIS A 66 -7.57 0.56 5.58
C HIS A 66 -6.08 0.62 5.93
N ARG A 67 -5.69 1.50 6.86
CA ARG A 67 -4.32 1.59 7.38
C ARG A 67 -3.88 0.29 8.06
N ARG A 68 -4.73 -0.28 8.94
CA ARG A 68 -4.41 -1.55 9.62
C ARG A 68 -4.20 -2.67 8.62
N GLU A 69 -5.00 -2.71 7.56
CA GLU A 69 -4.86 -3.70 6.51
C GLU A 69 -3.56 -3.51 5.73
N GLY A 70 -3.21 -2.28 5.35
CA GLY A 70 -1.92 -1.98 4.72
C GLY A 70 -0.71 -2.42 5.55
N VAL A 71 -0.75 -2.20 6.87
CA VAL A 71 0.29 -2.69 7.81
C VAL A 71 0.36 -4.22 7.82
N ARG A 72 -0.79 -4.89 7.90
CA ARG A 72 -0.88 -6.36 7.89
C ARG A 72 -0.31 -6.94 6.58
N LEU A 73 -0.67 -6.35 5.44
CA LEU A 73 -0.20 -6.78 4.14
C LEU A 73 1.30 -6.54 3.97
N ALA A 74 1.83 -5.38 4.37
CA ALA A 74 3.25 -5.11 4.32
C ALA A 74 4.08 -6.16 5.09
N ALA A 75 3.59 -6.61 6.24
CA ALA A 75 4.24 -7.69 7.00
C ALA A 75 4.22 -9.03 6.23
N ARG A 76 3.08 -9.41 5.64
CA ARG A 76 2.98 -10.63 4.82
C ARG A 76 3.85 -10.57 3.57
N VAL A 77 3.93 -9.41 2.92
CA VAL A 77 4.83 -9.19 1.78
C VAL A 77 6.28 -9.32 2.22
N GLN A 78 6.65 -8.75 3.37
CA GLN A 78 8.01 -8.89 3.90
C GLN A 78 8.41 -10.35 4.15
N GLU A 79 7.47 -11.19 4.57
CA GLU A 79 7.69 -12.64 4.74
C GLU A 79 7.83 -13.38 3.40
N ALA A 80 7.17 -12.90 2.33
CA ALA A 80 7.14 -13.55 1.03
C ALA A 80 8.34 -13.19 0.13
N VAL A 81 9.01 -12.05 0.36
CA VAL A 81 10.11 -11.60 -0.49
C VAL A 81 11.44 -12.28 -0.17
N VAL A 82 12.32 -12.30 -1.18
CA VAL A 82 13.67 -12.86 -1.04
C VAL A 82 14.52 -12.09 -0.01
N PRO A 83 15.48 -12.77 0.65
CA PRO A 83 16.42 -12.09 1.54
C PRO A 83 17.13 -10.92 0.85
N GLY A 84 17.28 -9.81 1.58
CA GLY A 84 17.90 -8.58 1.06
C GLY A 84 16.90 -7.54 0.54
N VAL A 85 15.60 -7.88 0.46
CA VAL A 85 14.52 -6.92 0.21
C VAL A 85 13.87 -6.52 1.54
N THR A 86 13.66 -5.22 1.73
CA THR A 86 12.91 -4.67 2.86
C THR A 86 11.67 -3.95 2.36
N ILE A 87 10.52 -4.26 2.94
CA ILE A 87 9.24 -3.63 2.62
C ILE A 87 8.99 -2.48 3.59
N GLY A 88 8.91 -1.26 3.06
CA GLY A 88 8.59 -0.07 3.81
C GLY A 88 7.16 0.38 3.52
N PHE A 89 6.23 0.18 4.46
CA PHE A 89 4.88 0.72 4.36
C PHE A 89 4.90 2.25 4.54
N GLN A 90 4.37 2.99 3.56
CA GLN A 90 4.29 4.45 3.60
C GLN A 90 2.83 4.89 3.58
N TYR A 91 2.33 5.29 4.75
CA TYR A 91 0.96 5.73 4.88
C TYR A 91 0.84 7.25 4.73
N TRP A 92 0.25 7.71 3.63
CA TRP A 92 0.03 9.14 3.35
C TRP A 92 -1.45 9.54 3.36
N GLU A 93 -2.37 8.58 3.33
CA GLU A 93 -3.81 8.75 3.10
C GLU A 93 -4.54 9.18 4.39
N THR A 94 -4.09 10.27 5.01
CA THR A 94 -4.45 10.66 6.37
C THR A 94 -5.73 11.48 6.49
N GLN A 95 -6.19 12.06 5.39
CA GLN A 95 -7.29 13.00 5.37
C GLN A 95 -8.64 12.31 5.62
N VAL A 96 -9.53 12.97 6.35
CA VAL A 96 -10.94 12.56 6.57
C VAL A 96 -11.83 13.80 6.49
N GLY A 97 -12.82 13.81 5.59
CA GLY A 97 -13.75 14.92 5.43
C GLY A 97 -13.06 16.29 5.20
N GLY A 98 -11.95 16.31 4.46
CA GLY A 98 -11.16 17.51 4.17
C GLY A 98 -10.24 17.96 5.32
N GLN A 99 -10.04 17.12 6.34
CA GLN A 99 -9.13 17.41 7.46
C GLN A 99 -8.01 16.38 7.55
N ASP A 100 -6.77 16.85 7.59
CA ASP A 100 -5.62 15.99 7.87
C ASP A 100 -5.60 15.52 9.31
N LEU A 101 -5.35 14.22 9.48
CA LEU A 101 -5.22 13.59 10.79
C LEU A 101 -3.81 13.03 10.99
N PRO A 102 -3.37 12.86 12.24
CA PRO A 102 -2.10 12.18 12.52
C PRO A 102 -2.07 10.75 11.96
N ARG A 103 -0.87 10.35 11.54
CA ARG A 103 -0.55 9.02 11.03
C ARG A 103 -0.60 7.93 12.08
#